data_AF-A0A183A0W5-F1
#
_entry.id   AF-A0A183A0W5-F1
#
_cell.length_a   1.000
_cell.length_b   1.000
_cell.length_c   1.000
_cell.angle_alpha   90.00
_cell.angle_beta   90.00
_cell.angle_gamma   90.00
#
_symmetry.space_group_name_H-M   'P 1'
#
loop_
_entity.id
_entity.type
_entity.pdbx_description
1 polymer ?
#
loop_
_entity_poly.entity_id
_entity_poly.type
_entity_poly.pdbx_seq_one_letter_code
_entity_poly.pdbx_strand_id
1 'polypeptide(L)'
;MNQSKVETNSSTDEDPDHENLVRSKLGSLVPECDSVKSAYDACFQEFFPKFLRGSTNDPCGPKLKAYQQCLRGTLESMGIDMKELDASRVDADAIAAALNKR
;
A
#
# COMPACT_ATOMS: atom_id res chain seq x y z
N MET A 1 18.27 -0.08 49.71
CA MET A 1 19.35 -0.70 48.91
C MET A 1 18.70 -1.33 47.70
N ASN A 2 18.92 -0.73 46.52
CA ASN A 2 18.37 -1.17 45.25
C ASN A 2 19.45 -1.96 44.50
N GLN A 3 19.11 -3.11 43.91
CA GLN A 3 19.91 -3.82 42.91
C GLN A 3 18.95 -4.18 41.75
N SER A 4 19.05 -3.51 40.60
CA SER A 4 19.77 -3.94 39.36
C SER A 4 19.14 -5.20 38.74
N LYS A 5 18.31 -5.07 37.70
CA LYS A 5 18.58 -4.93 36.25
C LYS A 5 18.98 -6.25 35.57
N VAL A 6 18.07 -6.77 34.73
CA VAL A 6 18.42 -7.43 33.46
C VAL A 6 17.37 -6.99 32.43
N GLU A 7 17.73 -5.97 31.65
CA GLU A 7 17.12 -5.66 30.36
C GLU A 7 17.81 -6.53 29.31
N THR A 8 17.06 -7.31 28.55
CA THR A 8 17.57 -7.92 27.32
C THR A 8 16.73 -7.40 26.16
N ASN A 9 17.35 -6.45 25.44
CA ASN A 9 16.86 -5.84 24.21
C ASN A 9 16.72 -6.88 23.10
N SER A 10 15.62 -6.82 22.36
CA SER A 10 15.57 -7.25 20.96
C SER A 10 15.32 -6.01 20.13
N SER A 11 16.39 -5.43 19.61
CA SER A 11 16.39 -4.28 18.73
C SER A 11 15.62 -4.61 17.44
N THR A 12 14.39 -4.09 17.31
CA THR A 12 14.02 -3.45 16.06
C THR A 12 14.19 -1.97 16.32
N ASP A 13 15.24 -1.39 15.74
CA ASP A 13 15.35 0.05 15.62
C ASP A 13 14.17 0.50 14.75
N GLU A 14 13.05 0.83 15.39
CA GLU A 14 11.90 1.44 14.75
C GLU A 14 12.39 2.79 14.21
N ASP A 15 12.64 2.83 12.91
CA ASP A 15 13.03 4.03 12.19
C ASP A 15 11.99 5.14 12.52
N PRO A 16 12.38 6.23 13.19
CA PRO A 16 11.44 7.28 13.59
C PRO A 16 10.74 7.92 12.38
N ASP A 17 11.30 7.80 11.18
CA ASP A 17 10.64 8.24 9.95
C ASP A 17 9.55 7.26 9.51
N HIS A 18 9.69 5.95 9.77
CA HIS A 18 8.63 4.96 9.50
C HIS A 18 7.38 5.25 10.34
N GLU A 19 7.53 5.52 11.64
CA GLU A 19 6.40 5.88 12.51
C GLU A 19 5.72 7.18 12.07
N ASN A 20 6.50 8.19 11.65
CA ASN A 20 5.94 9.43 11.13
C ASN A 20 5.24 9.24 9.77
N LEU A 21 5.77 8.41 8.87
CA LEU A 21 5.14 8.06 7.60
C LEU A 21 3.84 7.27 7.80
N VAL A 22 3.80 6.36 8.78
CA VAL A 22 2.59 5.64 9.18
C VAL A 22 1.55 6.58 9.79
N ARG A 23 2.00 7.59 10.56
CA ARG A 23 1.11 8.60 11.17
C ARG A 23 0.60 9.64 10.18
N SER A 24 1.37 9.95 9.14
CA SER A 24 0.99 10.85 8.04
C SER A 24 0.08 10.17 7.02
N LYS A 25 -1.01 9.54 7.50
CA LYS A 25 -2.01 8.92 6.63
C LYS A 25 -2.68 9.99 5.77
N LEU A 26 -2.28 10.05 4.50
CA LEU A 26 -2.81 10.99 3.53
C LEU A 26 -4.23 10.58 3.14
N GLY A 27 -5.15 11.55 3.11
CA GLY A 27 -6.49 11.37 2.57
C GLY A 27 -6.47 11.01 1.09
N SER A 28 -7.61 10.59 0.58
CA SER A 28 -7.84 10.42 -0.84
C SER A 28 -7.90 11.77 -1.56
N LEU A 29 -7.81 11.74 -2.89
CA LEU A 29 -8.04 12.92 -3.73
C LEU A 29 -9.44 13.53 -3.54
N VAL A 30 -10.39 12.68 -3.12
CA VAL A 30 -11.76 13.08 -2.80
C VAL A 30 -12.23 12.44 -1.49
N PRO A 31 -12.80 13.22 -0.54
CA PRO A 31 -13.09 12.77 0.81
C PRO A 31 -14.03 11.56 0.89
N GLU A 32 -14.97 11.42 -0.06
CA GLU A 32 -15.89 10.29 -0.10
C GLU A 32 -15.18 8.93 -0.26
N CYS A 33 -13.94 8.93 -0.76
CA CYS A 33 -13.14 7.72 -0.92
C CYS A 33 -12.18 7.46 0.26
N ASP A 34 -12.13 8.30 1.29
CA ASP A 34 -11.18 8.17 2.41
C ASP A 34 -11.34 6.86 3.18
N SER A 35 -12.58 6.43 3.40
CA SER A 35 -12.90 5.18 4.08
C SER A 35 -12.37 3.95 3.32
N VAL A 36 -12.67 3.87 2.02
CA VAL A 36 -12.25 2.74 1.19
C VAL A 36 -10.74 2.76 0.94
N LYS A 37 -10.14 3.94 0.79
CA LYS A 37 -8.68 4.12 0.75
C LYS A 37 -8.03 3.62 2.03
N SER A 38 -8.53 4.07 3.18
CA SER A 38 -7.96 3.72 4.49
C SER A 38 -7.98 2.22 4.75
N ALA A 39 -9.03 1.54 4.32
CA ALA A 39 -9.16 0.09 4.42
C ALA A 39 -8.20 -0.66 3.47
N TYR A 40 -7.99 -0.15 2.25
CA TYR A 40 -6.99 -0.69 1.33
C TYR A 40 -5.56 -0.48 1.87
N ASP A 41 -5.22 0.74 2.30
CA ASP A 41 -3.88 1.08 2.79
C ASP A 41 -3.49 0.23 4.00
N ALA A 42 -4.41 0.03 4.96
CA ALA A 42 -4.16 -0.83 6.13
C ALA A 42 -3.91 -2.28 5.72
N CYS A 43 -4.71 -2.81 4.80
CA CYS A 43 -4.49 -4.16 4.26
C CYS A 43 -3.12 -4.28 3.59
N PHE A 44 -2.76 -3.29 2.75
CA PHE A 44 -1.50 -3.29 2.03
C PHE A 44 -0.31 -3.24 2.97
N GLN A 45 -0.34 -2.39 4.01
CA GLN A 45 0.72 -2.30 5.02
C GLN A 45 0.95 -3.64 5.74
N GLU A 46 -0.10 -4.41 6.02
CA GLU A 46 0.02 -5.74 6.62
C GLU A 46 0.47 -6.83 5.62
N PHE A 47 0.05 -6.73 4.36
CA PHE A 47 0.32 -7.72 3.32
C PHE A 47 1.71 -7.55 2.69
N PHE A 48 2.15 -6.33 2.45
CA PHE A 48 3.36 -6.03 1.69
C PHE A 48 4.63 -6.69 2.27
N PRO A 49 4.85 -6.74 3.60
CA PRO A 49 5.98 -7.47 4.15
C PRO A 49 5.92 -8.99 3.89
N LYS A 50 4.72 -9.58 3.78
CA LYS A 50 4.55 -11.00 3.44
C LYS A 50 4.82 -11.24 1.96
N PHE A 51 4.37 -10.31 1.11
CA PHE A 51 4.69 -10.31 -0.31
C PHE A 51 6.20 -10.28 -0.55
N LEU A 52 6.94 -9.41 0.14
CA LEU A 52 8.41 -9.36 0.06
C LEU A 52 9.09 -10.68 0.48
N ARG A 53 8.42 -11.52 1.26
CA ARG A 53 8.88 -12.87 1.67
C ARG A 53 8.37 -13.99 0.76
N GLY A 54 7.76 -13.65 -0.37
CA GLY A 54 7.30 -14.60 -1.37
C GLY A 54 5.85 -15.05 -1.24
N SER A 55 5.04 -14.43 -0.36
CA SER A 55 3.60 -14.70 -0.33
C SER A 55 2.93 -14.16 -1.58
N THR A 56 2.25 -15.03 -2.32
CA THR A 56 1.54 -14.67 -3.56
C THR A 56 0.04 -14.44 -3.37
N ASN A 57 -0.51 -14.81 -2.22
CA ASN A 57 -1.93 -14.63 -1.92
C ASN A 57 -2.20 -13.19 -1.46
N ASP A 58 -2.71 -12.35 -2.36
CA ASP A 58 -3.08 -10.96 -2.09
C ASP A 58 -4.53 -10.82 -1.58
N PRO A 59 -4.75 -10.52 -0.28
CA PRO A 59 -6.08 -10.29 0.27
C PRO A 59 -6.62 -8.88 -0.01
N CYS A 60 -5.80 -7.97 -0.53
CA CYS A 60 -6.10 -6.55 -0.68
C CYS A 60 -6.70 -6.20 -2.05
N GLY A 61 -6.56 -7.07 -3.06
CA GLY A 61 -7.09 -6.89 -4.41
C GLY A 61 -8.56 -6.41 -4.48
N PRO A 62 -9.52 -7.01 -3.74
CA PRO A 62 -10.90 -6.51 -3.71
C PRO A 62 -11.04 -5.09 -3.15
N LYS A 63 -10.25 -4.74 -2.13
CA LYS A 63 -10.25 -3.40 -1.52
C LYS A 63 -9.65 -2.37 -2.47
N LEU A 64 -8.57 -2.73 -3.16
CA LEU A 64 -7.98 -1.90 -4.21
C LEU A 64 -9.00 -1.62 -5.32
N LYS A 65 -9.71 -2.64 -5.77
CA LYS A 65 -10.75 -2.49 -6.81
C LYS A 65 -11.85 -1.53 -6.36
N ALA A 66 -12.32 -1.63 -5.12
CA ALA A 66 -13.33 -0.72 -4.56
C ALA A 66 -12.81 0.73 -4.51
N TYR A 67 -11.56 0.95 -4.08
CA TYR A 67 -10.95 2.28 -4.07
C TYR A 67 -10.80 2.85 -5.49
N GLN A 68 -10.32 2.05 -6.44
CA GLN A 68 -10.21 2.44 -7.85
C GLN A 68 -11.56 2.86 -8.42
N GLN A 69 -12.62 2.07 -8.17
CA GLN A 69 -13.99 2.38 -8.60
C GLN A 69 -14.50 3.68 -8.01
N CYS A 70 -14.23 3.95 -6.73
CA CYS A 70 -14.62 5.18 -6.06
C CYS A 70 -14.03 6.43 -6.76
N LEU A 71 -12.79 6.34 -7.25
CA LEU A 71 -12.10 7.45 -7.90
C LEU A 71 -12.49 7.70 -9.36
N ARG A 72 -13.02 6.70 -10.10
CA ARG A 72 -13.12 6.78 -11.57
C ARG A 72 -13.90 8.02 -12.03
N GLY A 73 -15.06 8.29 -11.43
CA GLY A 73 -15.89 9.44 -11.81
C GLY A 73 -15.17 10.78 -11.60
N THR A 74 -14.44 10.91 -10.50
CA THR A 74 -13.65 12.11 -10.22
C THR A 74 -12.50 12.27 -11.21
N LEU A 75 -11.74 11.21 -11.49
CA LEU A 75 -10.63 11.26 -12.44
C LEU A 75 -11.11 11.62 -13.84
N GLU A 76 -12.23 11.04 -14.29
CA GLU A 76 -12.91 11.42 -15.54
C GLU A 76 -13.28 12.91 -15.55
N SER A 77 -13.83 13.43 -14.45
CA SER A 77 -14.21 14.85 -14.33
C SER A 77 -13.00 15.80 -14.37
N MET A 78 -11.83 15.33 -13.95
CA MET A 78 -10.56 16.06 -14.00
C MET A 78 -9.89 16.00 -15.39
N GLY A 79 -10.51 15.33 -16.37
CA GLY A 79 -10.00 15.23 -17.73
C GLY A 79 -9.00 14.09 -17.97
N ILE A 80 -8.93 13.11 -17.06
CA ILE A 80 -8.09 11.93 -17.24
C ILE A 80 -8.80 10.95 -18.19
N ASP A 81 -8.13 10.53 -19.26
CA ASP A 81 -8.63 9.47 -20.14
C ASP A 81 -8.49 8.10 -19.44
N MET A 82 -9.63 7.53 -19.06
CA MET A 82 -9.66 6.25 -18.36
C MET A 82 -9.20 5.06 -19.21
N LYS A 83 -9.32 5.14 -20.54
CA LYS A 83 -8.82 4.08 -21.43
C LYS A 83 -7.29 4.11 -21.47
N GLU A 84 -6.70 5.29 -21.56
CA GLU A 84 -5.25 5.45 -21.47
C GLU A 84 -4.73 5.02 -20.10
N LEU A 85 -5.41 5.44 -19.03
CA LEU A 85 -5.07 5.04 -17.66
C LEU A 85 -5.10 3.52 -17.48
N ASP A 86 -6.15 2.84 -17.94
CA ASP A 86 -6.24 1.39 -17.85
C ASP A 86 -5.17 0.69 -18.72
N ALA A 87 -4.86 1.23 -19.91
CA ALA A 87 -3.83 0.70 -20.80
C ALA A 87 -2.40 0.88 -20.26
N SER A 88 -2.17 1.89 -19.42
CA SER A 88 -0.87 2.12 -18.77
C SER A 88 -0.52 1.10 -17.68
N ARG A 89 -1.50 0.28 -17.26
CA ARG A 89 -1.29 -0.74 -16.22
C ARG A 89 -0.44 -1.87 -16.77
N VAL A 90 0.75 -2.04 -16.20
CA VAL A 90 1.60 -3.20 -16.47
C VAL A 90 1.14 -4.35 -15.57
N ASP A 91 0.77 -5.48 -16.17
CA ASP A 91 0.43 -6.68 -15.40
C ASP A 91 1.69 -7.40 -14.85
N ALA A 92 1.46 -8.32 -13.91
CA ALA A 92 2.55 -9.03 -13.25
C ALA A 92 3.39 -9.85 -14.25
N ASP A 93 2.78 -10.37 -15.31
CA ASP A 93 3.46 -11.16 -16.33
C ASP A 93 4.38 -10.28 -17.19
N ALA A 94 3.93 -9.08 -17.55
CA ALA A 94 4.73 -8.09 -18.26
C ALA A 94 5.91 -7.59 -17.41
N ILE A 95 5.73 -7.40 -16.10
CA ILE A 95 6.84 -7.07 -15.18
C ILE A 95 7.82 -8.25 -15.10
N ALA A 96 7.33 -9.48 -14.91
CA ALA A 96 8.17 -10.67 -14.85
C ALA A 96 8.96 -10.87 -16.14
N ALA A 97 8.32 -10.68 -17.30
CA ALA A 97 8.97 -10.75 -18.60
C ALA A 97 10.04 -9.66 -18.78
N ALA A 98 9.83 -8.45 -18.24
CA ALA A 98 10.81 -7.37 -18.27
C ALA A 98 12.01 -7.63 -17.34
N LEU A 99 11.80 -8.28 -16.20
CA LEU A 99 12.86 -8.64 -15.25
C LEU A 99 13.70 -9.84 -15.74
N ASN A 100 13.08 -10.83 -16.37
CA ASN A 100 13.74 -12.03 -16.89
C ASN A 100 14.55 -11.80 -18.19
N LYS A 101 14.49 -10.59 -18.77
CA LYS A 101 15.24 -10.21 -19.97
C LYS A 101 16.66 -9.68 -19.68
N ARG A 102 17.09 -9.68 -18.42
CA ARG A 102 18.43 -9.22 -17.99
C ARG A 102 19.37 -10.37 -17.73
#